data_AF-A0A958KBW5-F1
#
_entry.id   AF-A0A958KBW5-F1
#
_cell.length_a   1.000
_cell.length_b   1.000
_cell.length_c   1.000
_cell.angle_alpha   90.00
_cell.angle_beta   90.00
_cell.angle_gamma   90.00
#
_symmetry.space_group_name_H-M   'P 1'
#
loop_
_entity.id
_entity.type
_entity.pdbx_description
1 polymer ?
#
loop_
_entity_poly.entity_id
_entity_poly.type
_entity_poly.pdbx_seq_one_letter_code
_entity_poly.pdbx_strand_id
1 'polypeptide(L)'
;MDTEKRSNFIKSIINDDLASKKNGDRVATRFPPEPNGYLHVGHAKSICINFGLAAEYRGTCNLRFDDTNPEKEEVEYVESIKEDVRWLGFEWDALYYASDYFDKLYEYAVYLIKASKAYVCDLSAE
;
A
#
# COMPACT_ATOMS: atom_id res chain seq x y z
N MET A 1 -1.85 32.41 -10.12
CA MET A 1 -0.68 31.74 -10.72
C MET A 1 -1.17 30.38 -11.14
N ASP A 2 -1.42 30.22 -12.43
CA ASP A 2 -2.04 29.01 -12.97
C ASP A 2 -0.95 27.93 -13.04
N THR A 3 -0.88 27.11 -11.99
CA THR A 3 0.02 25.95 -11.96
C THR A 3 -0.58 24.90 -12.87
N GLU A 4 -0.13 24.88 -14.13
CA GLU A 4 -0.36 23.75 -15.04
C GLU A 4 -0.16 22.44 -14.26
N LYS A 5 -1.24 21.68 -14.08
CA LYS A 5 -1.21 20.42 -13.34
C LYS A 5 -0.22 19.51 -14.04
N ARG A 6 0.97 19.33 -13.44
CA ARG A 6 1.97 18.37 -13.93
C ARG A 6 1.31 17.00 -14.06
N SER A 7 1.10 16.58 -15.30
CA SER A 7 0.59 15.25 -15.62
C SER A 7 1.73 14.24 -15.47
N ASN A 8 1.43 13.06 -14.91
CA ASN A 8 2.38 11.96 -14.77
C ASN A 8 1.77 10.69 -15.38
N PHE A 9 2.61 9.71 -15.71
CA PHE A 9 2.15 8.50 -16.39
C PHE A 9 1.11 7.68 -15.59
N ILE A 10 1.15 7.75 -14.25
CA ILE A 10 0.18 7.06 -13.39
C ILE A 10 -1.21 7.67 -13.59
N LYS A 11 -1.31 8.99 -13.71
CA LYS A 11 -2.57 9.68 -14.01
C LYS A 11 -3.12 9.26 -15.36
N SER A 12 -2.27 9.13 -16.40
CA SER A 12 -2.71 8.65 -17.70
C SER A 12 -3.33 7.26 -17.60
N ILE A 13 -2.67 6.33 -16.90
CA ILE A 13 -3.19 4.97 -16.68
C ILE A 13 -4.54 5.00 -15.93
N ILE A 14 -4.64 5.81 -14.87
CA ILE A 14 -5.90 5.95 -14.11
C ILE A 14 -7.02 6.48 -15.01
N ASN A 15 -6.74 7.49 -15.83
CA ASN A 15 -7.72 8.08 -16.74
C ASN A 15 -8.22 7.06 -17.78
N ASP A 16 -7.32 6.25 -18.34
CA ASP A 16 -7.68 5.20 -19.30
C ASP A 16 -8.52 4.08 -18.64
N ASP A 17 -8.14 3.68 -17.42
CA ASP A 17 -8.88 2.68 -16.64
C ASP A 17 -10.28 3.19 -16.22
N LEU A 18 -10.41 4.50 -15.94
CA LEU A 18 -11.70 5.15 -15.67
C LEU A 18 -12.55 5.27 -16.94
N ALA A 19 -11.96 5.67 -18.07
CA ALA A 19 -12.68 5.76 -19.35
C ALA A 19 -13.23 4.41 -19.80
N SER A 20 -12.49 3.33 -19.54
CA SER A 20 -12.90 1.94 -19.81
C SER A 20 -13.74 1.31 -18.70
N LYS A 21 -14.02 2.04 -17.61
CA LYS A 21 -14.78 1.57 -16.43
C LYS A 21 -14.25 0.29 -15.80
N LYS A 22 -12.95 0.01 -15.94
CA LYS A 22 -12.33 -1.27 -15.55
C LYS A 22 -12.57 -1.66 -14.10
N ASN A 23 -12.53 -0.68 -13.19
CA ASN A 23 -12.73 -0.88 -11.75
C ASN A 23 -14.10 -0.41 -11.24
N GLY A 24 -15.07 -0.24 -12.15
CA GLY A 24 -16.38 0.35 -11.84
C GLY A 24 -16.25 1.81 -11.39
N ASP A 25 -15.42 2.59 -12.10
CA ASP A 25 -15.17 4.02 -11.85
C ASP A 25 -14.53 4.35 -10.48
N ARG A 26 -13.93 3.36 -9.80
CA ARG A 26 -13.28 3.53 -8.49
C ARG A 26 -11.76 3.56 -8.61
N VAL A 27 -11.14 4.45 -7.83
CA VAL A 27 -9.69 4.48 -7.59
C VAL A 27 -9.43 4.14 -6.13
N ALA A 28 -8.55 3.18 -5.88
CA ALA A 28 -8.11 2.81 -4.55
C ALA A 28 -6.58 2.67 -4.53
N THR A 29 -5.92 3.48 -3.71
CA THR A 29 -4.47 3.46 -3.50
C THR A 29 -4.14 3.00 -2.09
N ARG A 30 -2.85 2.80 -1.82
CA ARG A 30 -2.36 2.51 -0.46
C ARG A 30 -0.91 2.94 -0.30
N PHE A 31 -0.58 3.43 0.89
CA PHE A 31 0.80 3.61 1.34
C PHE A 31 1.16 2.48 2.31
N PRO A 32 2.03 1.52 1.93
CA PRO A 32 2.31 0.34 2.74
C PRO A 32 3.74 0.29 3.30
N PRO A 33 4.10 1.09 4.30
CA PRO A 33 5.43 1.02 4.91
C PRO A 33 5.56 -0.23 5.80
N GLU A 34 6.77 -0.78 5.88
CA GLU A 34 7.15 -1.71 6.94
C GLU A 34 7.36 -0.92 8.24
N PRO A 35 6.80 -1.35 9.40
CA PRO A 35 6.96 -0.63 10.66
C PRO A 35 8.27 -1.01 11.38
N ASN A 36 9.40 -0.88 10.69
CA ASN A 36 10.74 -1.22 11.20
C ASN A 36 11.75 -0.05 11.20
N GLY A 37 11.27 1.17 10.97
CA GLY A 37 12.07 2.39 10.97
C GLY A 37 11.24 3.65 10.75
N TYR A 38 11.86 4.81 11.02
CA TYR A 38 11.24 6.12 10.80
C TYR A 38 11.17 6.47 9.31
N LEU A 39 10.14 7.23 8.93
CA LEU A 39 10.05 7.73 7.57
C LEU A 39 11.10 8.82 7.32
N HIS A 40 11.80 8.73 6.20
CA HIS A 40 12.58 9.84 5.64
C HIS A 40 11.89 10.50 4.44
N VAL A 41 12.46 11.59 3.93
CA VAL A 41 11.92 12.40 2.80
C VAL A 41 11.61 11.60 1.52
N GLY A 42 12.22 10.43 1.33
CA GLY A 42 11.90 9.54 0.22
C GLY A 42 10.45 9.02 0.28
N HIS A 43 9.97 8.72 1.49
CA HIS A 43 8.59 8.28 1.72
C HIS A 43 7.58 9.37 1.45
N ALA A 44 7.92 10.64 1.68
CA ALA A 44 7.03 11.77 1.39
C ALA A 44 6.56 11.76 -0.07
N LYS A 45 7.41 11.36 -1.02
CA LYS A 45 7.01 11.20 -2.43
C LYS A 45 5.93 10.13 -2.59
N SER A 46 6.09 8.98 -1.94
CA SER A 46 5.12 7.88 -2.00
C SER A 46 3.78 8.26 -1.35
N ILE A 47 3.84 8.96 -0.20
CA ILE A 47 2.66 9.48 0.50
C ILE A 47 1.91 10.46 -0.41
N CYS A 48 2.58 11.51 -0.90
CA CYS A 48 1.95 12.52 -1.76
C CYS A 48 1.36 11.92 -3.04
N ILE A 49 1.99 10.88 -3.61
CA ILE A 49 1.44 10.18 -4.78
C ILE A 49 0.19 9.39 -4.39
N ASN A 50 0.25 8.51 -3.39
CA ASN A 50 -0.88 7.62 -3.08
C ASN A 50 -2.09 8.38 -2.53
N PHE A 51 -1.89 9.23 -1.52
CA PHE A 51 -2.98 10.00 -0.93
C PHE A 51 -3.44 11.12 -1.85
N GLY A 52 -2.51 11.80 -2.55
CA GLY A 52 -2.85 12.86 -3.49
C GLY A 52 -3.65 12.36 -4.69
N LEU A 53 -3.33 11.18 -5.24
CA LEU A 53 -4.12 10.57 -6.31
C LEU A 53 -5.52 10.16 -5.82
N ALA A 54 -5.63 9.55 -4.63
CA ALA A 54 -6.95 9.24 -4.08
C ALA A 54 -7.80 10.50 -3.93
N ALA A 55 -7.26 11.58 -3.37
CA ALA A 55 -7.96 12.85 -3.23
C ALA A 55 -8.37 13.45 -4.59
N GLU A 56 -7.45 13.46 -5.58
CA GLU A 56 -7.71 14.02 -6.91
C GLU A 56 -8.82 13.27 -7.67
N TYR A 57 -8.88 11.95 -7.53
CA TYR A 57 -9.86 11.11 -8.22
C TYR A 57 -11.08 10.76 -7.36
N ARG A 58 -11.23 11.37 -6.16
CA ARG A 58 -12.29 11.03 -5.18
C ARG A 58 -12.34 9.52 -4.89
N GLY A 59 -11.17 8.90 -4.85
CA GLY A 59 -10.96 7.51 -4.48
C GLY A 59 -10.64 7.36 -2.99
N THR A 60 -10.16 6.19 -2.61
CA THR A 60 -9.74 5.87 -1.23
C THR A 60 -8.23 5.62 -1.18
N CYS A 61 -7.57 5.99 -0.07
CA CYS A 61 -6.20 5.61 0.23
C CYS A 61 -6.11 4.97 1.61
N ASN A 62 -5.61 3.73 1.62
CA ASN A 62 -5.37 3.02 2.87
C ASN A 62 -3.95 3.28 3.38
N LEU A 63 -3.79 3.41 4.69
CA LEU A 63 -2.51 3.19 5.36
C LEU A 63 -2.46 1.70 5.74
N ARG A 64 -1.45 0.97 5.29
CA ARG A 64 -1.31 -0.45 5.62
C ARG A 64 0.08 -0.74 6.14
N PHE A 65 0.22 -1.21 7.35
CA PHE A 65 1.52 -1.70 7.79
C PHE A 65 1.82 -3.04 7.12
N ASP A 66 2.96 -3.14 6.44
CA ASP A 66 3.44 -4.41 5.88
C ASP A 66 4.22 -5.17 6.95
N ASP A 67 3.49 -5.59 7.98
CA ASP A 67 3.99 -6.11 9.25
C ASP A 67 4.13 -7.65 9.23
N THR A 68 4.89 -8.15 8.25
CA THR A 68 5.08 -9.59 8.03
C THR A 68 6.36 -10.15 8.65
N ASN A 69 7.20 -9.30 9.23
CA ASN A 69 8.47 -9.64 9.84
C ASN A 69 8.43 -9.46 11.37
N PRO A 70 8.15 -10.52 12.14
CA PRO A 70 7.93 -10.42 13.58
C PRO A 70 9.16 -9.98 14.38
N GLU A 71 10.37 -9.97 13.80
CA GLU A 71 11.61 -9.64 14.53
C GLU A 71 11.95 -8.15 14.53
N LYS A 72 11.36 -7.35 13.64
CA LYS A 72 11.81 -5.97 13.37
C LYS A 72 10.73 -4.93 13.59
N GLU A 73 9.57 -5.33 14.08
CA GLU A 73 8.37 -4.51 14.09
C GLU A 73 8.09 -4.01 15.49
N GLU A 74 8.07 -2.69 15.63
CA GLU A 74 7.86 -2.03 16.92
C GLU A 74 6.67 -1.08 16.83
N VAL A 75 5.88 -1.04 17.90
CA VAL A 75 4.71 -0.14 18.01
C VAL A 75 5.14 1.33 17.87
N GLU A 76 6.36 1.66 18.28
CA GLU A 76 6.92 3.01 18.12
C GLU A 76 6.93 3.46 16.64
N TYR A 77 7.38 2.59 15.73
CA TYR A 77 7.43 2.94 14.30
C TYR A 77 6.03 3.07 13.70
N VAL A 78 5.09 2.23 14.13
CA VAL A 78 3.68 2.33 13.74
C VAL A 78 3.12 3.71 14.07
N GLU A 79 3.33 4.19 15.30
CA GLU A 79 2.79 5.48 15.73
C GLU A 79 3.51 6.66 15.07
N SER A 80 4.84 6.59 14.92
CA SER A 80 5.60 7.64 14.20
C SER A 80 5.19 7.75 12.73
N ILE A 81 4.96 6.62 12.04
CA ILE A 81 4.48 6.63 10.65
C ILE A 81 3.11 7.30 10.54
N LYS A 82 2.18 7.00 11.46
CA LYS A 82 0.85 7.64 11.50
C LYS A 82 0.97 9.14 11.71
N GLU A 83 1.86 9.55 12.63
CA GLU A 83 2.12 10.96 12.92
C GLU A 83 2.68 11.68 11.68
N ASP A 84 3.68 11.13 11.00
CA ASP A 84 4.30 11.73 9.81
C ASP A 84 3.31 11.89 8.65
N VAL A 85 2.45 10.89 8.42
CA VAL A 85 1.39 10.95 7.38
C VAL A 85 0.42 12.10 7.69
N ARG A 86 0.00 12.22 8.95
CA ARG A 86 -0.89 13.32 9.41
C ARG A 86 -0.20 14.67 9.37
N TRP A 87 1.07 14.73 9.75
CA TRP A 87 1.87 15.95 9.72
C TRP A 87 2.02 16.49 8.30
N LEU A 88 2.12 15.60 7.30
CA LEU A 88 2.09 15.97 5.87
C LEU A 88 0.69 16.41 5.37
N GLY A 89 -0.33 16.36 6.22
CA GLY A 89 -1.68 16.84 5.91
C GLY A 89 -2.60 15.81 5.25
N PHE A 90 -2.28 14.52 5.35
CA PHE A 90 -3.10 13.44 4.81
C PHE A 90 -3.76 12.62 5.93
N GLU A 91 -4.93 12.07 5.65
CA GLU A 91 -5.62 11.07 6.49
C GLU A 91 -5.94 9.86 5.61
N TRP A 92 -5.88 8.67 6.18
CA TRP A 92 -6.26 7.42 5.50
C TRP A 92 -7.74 7.10 5.69
N ASP A 93 -8.35 6.46 4.69
CA ASP A 93 -9.74 6.01 4.77
C ASP A 93 -9.88 4.79 5.69
N ALA A 94 -8.87 3.92 5.69
CA ALA A 94 -8.82 2.74 6.53
C ALA A 94 -7.38 2.38 6.87
N LEU A 95 -7.20 1.85 8.08
CA LEU A 95 -5.95 1.34 8.60
C LEU A 95 -5.96 -0.18 8.57
N TYR A 96 -4.89 -0.79 8.06
CA TYR A 96 -4.75 -2.24 8.00
C TYR A 96 -3.36 -2.69 8.45
N TYR A 97 -3.31 -3.93 8.91
CA TYR A 97 -2.08 -4.67 9.17
C TYR A 97 -2.05 -5.88 8.23
N ALA A 98 -0.91 -6.16 7.61
CA ALA A 98 -0.74 -7.34 6.74
C ALA A 98 -0.86 -8.64 7.55
N SER A 99 -0.42 -8.63 8.80
CA SER A 99 -0.51 -9.75 9.75
C SER A 99 -1.95 -10.22 10.01
N ASP A 100 -2.93 -9.30 10.03
CA ASP A 100 -4.35 -9.61 10.15
C ASP A 100 -4.88 -10.53 9.03
N TYR A 101 -4.14 -10.64 7.91
CA TYR A 101 -4.50 -11.48 6.77
C TYR A 101 -3.78 -12.84 6.75
N PHE A 102 -2.97 -13.19 7.76
CA PHE A 102 -2.17 -14.42 7.73
C PHE A 102 -3.00 -15.69 7.55
N ASP A 103 -4.15 -15.82 8.23
CA ASP A 103 -5.03 -16.98 8.05
C ASP A 103 -5.45 -17.15 6.58
N LYS A 104 -5.84 -16.04 5.94
CA LYS A 104 -6.26 -16.03 4.54
C LYS A 104 -5.08 -16.26 3.58
N LEU A 105 -3.91 -15.74 3.89
CA LEU A 105 -2.69 -15.98 3.11
C LEU A 105 -2.27 -17.46 3.19
N TYR A 106 -2.40 -18.07 4.37
CA TYR A 106 -2.17 -19.49 4.56
C TYR A 106 -3.17 -20.34 3.76
N GLU A 107 -4.45 -20.00 3.79
CA GLU A 107 -5.47 -20.66 2.96
C GLU A 107 -5.13 -20.61 1.46
N TYR A 108 -4.65 -19.45 0.98
CA TYR A 108 -4.18 -19.32 -0.39
C TYR A 108 -2.93 -20.17 -0.68
N ALA A 109 -1.99 -20.27 0.25
CA ALA A 109 -0.83 -21.14 0.10
C ALA A 109 -1.28 -22.62 -0.02
N VAL A 110 -2.20 -23.08 0.83
CA VAL A 110 -2.78 -24.43 0.76
C VAL A 110 -3.52 -24.64 -0.57
N TYR A 111 -4.29 -23.65 -1.03
CA TYR A 111 -4.95 -23.70 -2.33
C TYR A 111 -3.93 -23.86 -3.48
N LEU A 112 -2.85 -23.10 -3.47
CA LEU A 112 -1.80 -23.16 -4.49
C LEU A 112 -1.10 -24.53 -4.49
N ILE A 113 -0.84 -25.12 -3.32
CA ILE A 113 -0.28 -26.49 -3.21
C ILE A 113 -1.25 -27.50 -3.83
N LYS A 114 -2.54 -27.44 -3.46
CA LYS A 114 -3.58 -28.33 -4.02
C LYS A 114 -3.75 -28.17 -5.53
N ALA A 115 -3.52 -26.97 -6.06
CA ALA A 115 -3.56 -26.68 -7.49
C ALA A 115 -2.25 -27.02 -8.22
N SER A 116 -1.27 -27.63 -7.54
CA SER A 116 0.08 -27.91 -8.07
C SER A 116 0.81 -26.66 -8.60
N LYS A 117 0.55 -25.50 -7.98
CA LYS A 117 1.16 -24.20 -8.29
C LYS A 117 2.17 -23.74 -7.22
N ALA A 118 2.36 -24.53 -6.17
CA ALA A 118 3.36 -24.34 -5.13
C ALA A 118 3.82 -25.71 -4.61
N TYR A 119 5.05 -25.78 -4.08
CA TYR A 119 5.63 -26.96 -3.47
C TYR A 119 6.56 -26.56 -2.31
N VAL A 120 6.87 -27.49 -1.41
CA VAL A 120 7.85 -27.29 -0.34
C VAL A 120 9.25 -27.62 -0.88
N CYS A 121 10.18 -26.68 -0.72
CA CYS A 121 11.57 -26.87 -1.14
C CYS A 121 12.42 -27.29 0.06
N ASP A 122 13.11 -28.43 -0.06
CA ASP A 122 14.00 -28.97 0.98
C ASP A 122 15.48 -28.58 0.78
N LEU A 123 15.78 -27.74 -0.23
CA LEU A 123 17.13 -27.25 -0.45
C LEU A 123 17.54 -26.26 0.64
N SER A 124 18.84 -26.28 0.98
CA SER A 124 19.45 -25.21 1.77
C SER A 124 19.39 -23.88 1.03
N ALA A 125 19.57 -22.78 1.77
CA ALA A 125 19.73 -21.46 1.17
C ALA A 125 21.09 -21.28 0.43
N GLU A 126 22.05 -22.17 0.72
CA GLU A 126 23.35 -22.29 0.03
C GLU A 126 23.22 -23.02 -1.33
#